data_AF-C5LAK7-F1
#
_entry.id   AF-C5LAK7-F1
#
_cell.length_a   1.000
_cell.length_b   1.000
_cell.length_c   1.000
_cell.angle_alpha   90.00
_cell.angle_beta   90.00
_cell.angle_gamma   90.00
#
_symmetry.space_group_name_H-M   'P 1'
#
loop_
_entity.id
_entity.type
_entity.pdbx_description
1 polymer ?
#
loop_
_entity_poly.entity_id
_entity_poly.type
_entity_poly.pdbx_seq_one_letter_code
_entity_poly.pdbx_strand_id
1 'polypeptide(L)'
;MVPEASLATASYVLIEEEIPALDETVVTDPGETPDETPDETPMPNWSRRVMKKWRRIMKQFRTASQKSIIAIELTDDGDRFIEYTCMRYVYDGKEDRFRPAADLTDITPAESERLLALGGLNQTEAIRRRAFIGPNEIVVDVPSIFKSLITEFSSLFYVIQSMGAWTCLGYSAWNIGVLWFLTIIITGGVKALSIVRRGQKKVAELAHHSTNVSVLRNSEWSVIPSSDVALSDIMKVDDAEIPCDGHILLGAAVVNESMLTGEPMPVQKIAADSSGSGDTSFTSKSLIHAGTLCMESTGPYGKALMIVTAVGGSTTKGQLIRMVMFPQSVR
;
A
#
# COMPACT_ATOMS: atom_id res chain seq x y z
N MET A 1 29.27 -22.71 9.03
CA MET A 1 27.86 -22.26 8.96
C MET A 1 27.67 -21.28 10.08
N VAL A 2 27.53 -20.00 9.76
CA VAL A 2 27.09 -19.01 10.77
C VAL A 2 25.65 -19.39 11.10
N PRO A 3 25.26 -19.50 12.39
CA PRO A 3 23.86 -19.76 12.73
C PRO A 3 23.00 -18.69 12.06
N GLU A 4 21.93 -19.09 11.40
CA GLU A 4 20.92 -18.14 10.91
C GLU A 4 20.51 -17.29 12.13
N ALA A 5 20.79 -15.99 12.06
CA ALA A 5 20.46 -15.09 13.15
C ALA A 5 18.93 -15.07 13.25
N SER A 6 18.38 -15.60 14.35
CA SER A 6 16.94 -15.51 14.59
C SER A 6 16.53 -14.05 14.56
N LEU A 7 15.41 -13.78 13.87
CA LEU A 7 14.87 -12.43 13.73
C LEU A 7 14.55 -11.81 15.11
N ALA A 8 14.41 -12.64 16.15
CA ALA A 8 14.32 -12.25 17.56
C ALA A 8 15.49 -11.41 18.08
N THR A 9 16.66 -11.42 17.44
CA THR A 9 17.86 -10.68 17.90
C THR A 9 18.37 -9.65 16.89
N ALA A 10 17.77 -9.60 15.70
CA ALA A 10 18.21 -8.70 14.65
C ALA A 10 17.93 -7.22 15.00
N SER A 11 18.77 -6.32 14.50
CA SER A 11 18.57 -4.85 14.55
C SER A 11 18.02 -4.30 13.23
N TYR A 12 18.19 -5.05 12.14
CA TYR A 12 17.75 -4.71 10.79
C TYR A 12 17.13 -5.93 10.13
N VAL A 13 16.10 -5.71 9.32
CA VAL A 13 15.50 -6.73 8.44
C VAL A 13 15.85 -6.39 7.00
N LEU A 14 16.29 -7.41 6.27
CA LEU A 14 16.45 -7.33 4.82
C LEU A 14 15.17 -7.87 4.18
N ILE A 15 14.43 -7.03 3.49
CA ILE A 15 13.29 -7.44 2.67
C ILE A 15 13.80 -7.59 1.25
N GLU A 16 13.77 -8.83 0.75
CA GLU A 16 14.05 -9.17 -0.63
C GLU A 16 12.73 -9.37 -1.37
N GLU A 17 12.39 -8.44 -2.27
CA GLU A 17 11.31 -8.67 -3.22
C GLU A 17 11.87 -9.52 -4.36
N GLU A 18 11.49 -10.79 -4.40
CA GLU A 18 11.73 -11.63 -5.56
C GLU A 18 10.79 -11.20 -6.68
N ILE A 19 11.35 -10.69 -7.76
CA ILE A 19 10.61 -10.57 -9.02
C ILE A 19 10.38 -12.00 -9.49
N PRO A 20 9.14 -12.51 -9.54
CA PRO A 20 8.88 -13.88 -9.94
C PRO A 20 9.46 -14.10 -11.33
N ALA A 21 10.27 -15.15 -11.48
CA ALA A 21 10.86 -15.49 -12.76
C ALA A 21 9.73 -15.71 -13.78
N LEU A 22 9.71 -14.91 -14.86
CA LEU A 22 8.84 -15.15 -16.00
C LEU A 22 9.06 -16.58 -16.49
N ASP A 23 8.03 -17.40 -16.38
CA ASP A 23 8.02 -18.75 -16.90
C ASP A 23 7.93 -18.65 -18.44
N GLU A 24 9.08 -18.73 -19.11
CA GLU A 24 9.20 -18.57 -20.58
C GLU A 24 8.35 -19.61 -21.34
N THR A 25 7.85 -20.65 -20.67
CA THR A 25 6.97 -21.68 -21.25
C THR A 25 5.53 -21.21 -21.45
N VAL A 26 5.10 -20.14 -20.78
CA VAL A 26 3.71 -19.62 -20.81
C VAL A 26 3.58 -18.39 -21.72
N VAL A 27 4.69 -17.74 -22.04
CA VAL A 27 4.70 -16.56 -22.93
C VAL A 27 4.88 -17.03 -24.37
N THR A 28 3.78 -17.25 -25.07
CA THR A 28 3.78 -17.31 -26.54
C THR A 28 3.94 -15.89 -27.07
N ASP A 29 5.05 -15.64 -27.77
CA ASP A 29 5.20 -14.42 -28.56
C ASP A 29 4.09 -14.43 -29.61
N PRO A 30 3.21 -13.42 -29.73
CA PRO A 30 2.15 -13.40 -30.74
C PRO A 30 2.70 -13.39 -32.19
N GLY A 31 4.03 -13.27 -32.36
CA GLY A 31 4.73 -13.50 -33.63
C GLY A 31 5.32 -14.91 -33.82
N GLU A 32 5.28 -15.81 -32.83
CA GLU A 32 5.61 -17.24 -32.99
C GLU A 32 4.32 -18.02 -33.27
N THR A 33 4.02 -18.20 -34.56
CA THR A 33 2.99 -19.15 -35.00
C THR A 33 3.46 -20.58 -34.68
N PRO A 34 2.64 -21.43 -34.04
CA PRO A 34 3.07 -22.78 -33.65
C PRO A 34 3.27 -23.76 -34.82
N ASP A 35 2.95 -23.40 -36.06
CA ASP A 35 2.91 -24.34 -37.19
C ASP A 35 3.18 -23.66 -38.55
N GLU A 36 4.29 -22.95 -38.71
CA GLU A 36 4.81 -22.64 -40.06
C GLU A 36 6.13 -23.38 -40.32
N THR A 37 6.06 -24.29 -41.29
CA THR A 37 7.20 -24.98 -41.90
C THR A 37 8.30 -23.98 -42.30
N PRO A 38 9.58 -24.35 -42.15
CA PRO A 38 10.69 -23.41 -42.20
C PRO A 38 10.93 -22.89 -43.61
N ASP A 39 10.35 -21.73 -43.94
CA ASP A 39 10.77 -20.97 -45.11
C ASP A 39 12.09 -20.25 -44.83
N GLU A 40 13.05 -20.56 -45.69
CA GLU A 40 14.47 -20.31 -45.56
C GLU A 40 14.82 -18.82 -45.70
N THR A 41 15.03 -18.14 -44.57
CA THR A 41 16.17 -17.21 -44.50
C THR A 41 17.00 -17.54 -43.25
N PRO A 42 18.16 -18.20 -43.40
CA PRO A 42 18.97 -18.54 -42.25
C PRO A 42 19.48 -17.25 -41.60
N MET A 43 18.93 -16.92 -40.42
CA MET A 43 19.49 -15.92 -39.51
C MET A 43 21.02 -16.08 -39.47
N PRO A 44 21.80 -15.02 -39.78
CA PRO A 44 23.25 -15.10 -39.80
C PRO A 44 23.83 -15.66 -38.49
N ASN A 45 24.83 -16.53 -38.57
CA ASN A 45 25.39 -17.21 -37.39
C ASN A 45 25.87 -16.25 -36.28
N TRP A 46 26.24 -15.01 -36.64
CA TRP A 46 26.62 -13.98 -35.69
C TRP A 46 25.42 -13.44 -34.88
N SER A 47 24.23 -13.31 -35.47
CA SER A 47 23.03 -12.82 -34.76
C SER A 47 22.57 -13.82 -33.69
N ARG A 48 22.62 -15.13 -33.99
CA ARG A 48 22.36 -16.20 -33.02
C ARG A 48 23.34 -16.19 -31.85
N ARG A 49 24.62 -15.90 -32.11
CA ARG A 49 25.66 -15.76 -31.06
C ARG A 49 25.43 -14.51 -30.21
N VAL A 50 25.08 -13.39 -30.82
CA VAL A 50 24.74 -12.13 -30.13
C VAL A 50 23.49 -12.34 -29.27
N MET A 51 22.42 -12.94 -29.80
CA MET A 51 21.20 -13.24 -29.05
C MET A 51 21.47 -14.17 -27.87
N LYS A 52 22.29 -15.21 -28.03
CA LYS A 52 22.68 -16.09 -26.90
C LYS A 52 23.49 -15.33 -25.84
N LYS A 53 24.41 -14.45 -26.26
CA LYS A 53 25.21 -13.63 -25.34
C LYS A 53 24.33 -12.60 -24.63
N TRP A 54 23.41 -11.96 -25.35
CA TRP A 54 22.42 -11.03 -24.84
C TRP A 54 21.47 -11.69 -23.84
N ARG A 55 20.95 -12.89 -24.13
CA ARG A 55 20.14 -13.66 -23.17
C ARG A 55 20.92 -14.03 -21.91
N ARG A 56 22.20 -14.38 -22.00
CA ARG A 56 23.03 -14.65 -20.80
C ARG A 56 23.25 -13.40 -19.96
N ILE A 57 23.53 -12.27 -20.61
CA ILE A 57 23.69 -10.97 -19.94
C ILE A 57 22.36 -10.57 -19.28
N MET A 58 21.25 -10.64 -20.02
CA MET A 58 19.92 -10.33 -19.48
C MET A 58 19.50 -11.29 -18.36
N LYS A 59 19.90 -12.57 -18.39
CA LYS A 59 19.68 -13.49 -17.25
C LYS A 59 20.42 -13.04 -15.99
N GLN A 60 21.61 -12.47 -16.11
CA GLN A 60 22.34 -11.91 -14.96
C GLN A 60 21.70 -10.63 -14.42
N PHE A 61 21.05 -9.82 -15.27
CA PHE A 61 20.33 -8.61 -14.85
C PHE A 61 18.87 -8.86 -14.44
N ARG A 62 18.27 -10.00 -14.82
CA ARG A 62 16.90 -10.40 -14.45
C ARG A 62 16.75 -10.78 -12.97
N THR A 63 17.83 -11.14 -12.29
CA THR A 63 17.85 -11.43 -10.84
C THR A 63 18.10 -10.17 -10.01
N ALA A 64 17.65 -9.01 -10.47
CA ALA A 64 17.68 -7.81 -9.66
C ALA A 64 16.53 -7.88 -8.63
N SER A 65 16.74 -8.63 -7.55
CA SER A 65 15.87 -8.52 -6.37
C SER A 65 16.07 -7.12 -5.79
N GLN A 66 14.96 -6.41 -5.58
CA GLN A 66 14.99 -5.15 -4.86
C GLN A 66 15.18 -5.48 -3.38
N LYS A 67 16.37 -5.18 -2.87
CA LYS A 67 16.71 -5.37 -1.46
C LYS A 67 16.48 -4.06 -0.72
N SER A 68 15.58 -4.06 0.25
CA SER A 68 15.41 -2.95 1.18
C SER A 68 15.85 -3.35 2.57
N ILE A 69 16.62 -2.48 3.22
CA ILE A 69 17.10 -2.69 4.59
C ILE A 69 16.29 -1.75 5.47
N ILE A 70 15.61 -2.31 6.46
CA ILE A 70 14.71 -1.57 7.35
C ILE A 70 15.18 -1.79 8.78
N ALA A 71 15.22 -0.72 9.57
CA ALA A 71 15.55 -0.79 10.98
C ALA A 71 14.36 -1.37 11.76
N ILE A 72 14.65 -2.22 12.74
CA ILE A 72 13.62 -2.70 13.68
C ILE A 72 13.46 -1.65 14.77
N GLU A 73 12.22 -1.21 14.96
CA GLU A 73 11.83 -0.33 16.04
C GLU A 73 11.15 -1.12 17.16
N LEU A 74 11.15 -0.54 18.35
CA LEU A 74 10.58 -1.13 19.55
C LEU A 74 9.45 -0.23 20.03
N THR A 75 8.30 -0.82 20.30
CA THR A 75 7.19 -0.15 21.00
C THR A 75 7.56 0.06 22.47
N ASP A 76 6.86 0.97 23.16
CA ASP A 76 7.00 1.19 24.61
C ASP A 76 6.85 -0.11 25.43
N ASP A 77 6.03 -1.05 24.94
CA ASP A 77 5.80 -2.38 25.54
C ASP A 77 6.92 -3.41 25.24
N GLY A 78 7.92 -3.03 24.44
CA GLY A 78 9.03 -3.91 24.03
C GLY A 78 8.74 -4.78 22.80
N ASP A 79 7.58 -4.60 22.16
CA ASP A 79 7.22 -5.29 20.92
C ASP A 79 8.06 -4.77 19.74
N ARG A 80 8.57 -5.69 18.91
CA ARG A 80 9.39 -5.36 17.74
C ARG A 80 8.50 -5.15 16.52
N PHE A 81 8.64 -4.02 15.87
CA PHE A 81 7.92 -3.74 14.63
C PHE A 81 8.83 -3.15 13.56
N ILE A 82 8.38 -3.28 12.31
CA ILE A 82 8.96 -2.61 11.15
C ILE A 82 7.83 -1.91 10.39
N GLU A 83 8.12 -0.74 9.84
CA GLU A 83 7.22 -0.06 8.91
C GLU A 83 7.73 -0.23 7.49
N TYR A 84 6.92 -0.87 6.64
CA TYR A 84 7.26 -1.10 5.25
C TYR A 84 6.05 -0.82 4.38
N THR A 85 6.24 -0.02 3.32
CA THR A 85 5.19 0.28 2.32
C THR A 85 3.88 0.77 2.97
N CYS A 86 4.00 1.70 3.92
CA CYS A 86 2.88 2.29 4.68
C CYS A 86 2.10 1.32 5.59
N MET A 87 2.61 0.11 5.86
CA MET A 87 2.03 -0.81 6.82
C MET A 87 3.02 -1.14 7.93
N ARG A 88 2.49 -1.36 9.13
CA ARG A 88 3.25 -1.87 10.27
C ARG A 88 3.20 -3.39 10.31
N TYR A 89 4.37 -4.00 10.43
CA TYR A 89 4.53 -5.42 10.64
C TYR A 89 5.11 -5.67 12.03
N VAL A 90 4.53 -6.58 12.78
CA VAL A 90 4.98 -6.96 14.12
C VAL A 90 5.59 -8.34 14.09
N TYR A 91 6.61 -8.55 14.92
CA TYR A 91 7.28 -9.82 15.07
C TYR A 91 6.39 -10.86 15.78
N ASP A 92 6.09 -11.97 15.09
CA ASP A 92 5.41 -13.13 15.67
C ASP A 92 6.43 -14.17 16.14
N GLY A 93 6.58 -14.31 17.46
CA GLY A 93 7.53 -15.25 18.07
C GLY A 93 7.17 -16.73 17.88
N LYS A 94 5.96 -17.08 17.45
CA LYS A 94 5.58 -18.48 17.17
C LYS A 94 6.14 -18.99 15.86
N GLU A 95 6.20 -18.11 14.86
CA GLU A 95 6.61 -18.46 13.49
C GLU A 95 7.96 -17.86 13.07
N ASP A 96 8.61 -17.12 13.97
CA ASP A 96 9.84 -16.37 13.72
C ASP A 96 9.74 -15.54 12.42
N ARG A 97 8.67 -14.75 12.30
CA ARG A 97 8.39 -13.92 11.10
C ARG A 97 7.66 -12.64 11.46
N PHE A 98 7.89 -11.59 10.67
CA PHE A 98 7.11 -10.35 10.72
C PHE A 98 5.80 -10.50 9.95
N ARG A 99 4.66 -10.22 10.60
CA ARG A 99 3.31 -10.27 10.01
C ARG A 99 2.65 -8.90 10.10
N PRO A 100 1.73 -8.55 9.17
CA PRO A 100 0.93 -7.35 9.30
C PRO A 100 0.24 -7.31 10.66
N ALA A 101 0.30 -6.18 11.36
CA ALA A 101 -0.26 -6.07 12.71
C ALA A 101 -1.77 -6.39 12.74
N ALA A 102 -2.49 -6.04 11.67
CA ALA A 102 -3.93 -6.27 11.54
C ALA A 102 -4.30 -7.77 11.51
N ASP A 103 -3.48 -8.61 10.85
CA ASP A 103 -3.75 -10.05 10.69
C ASP A 103 -3.63 -10.83 12.02
N LEU A 104 -2.94 -10.26 13.01
CA LEU A 104 -2.78 -10.87 14.34
C LEU A 104 -4.01 -10.66 15.23
N THR A 105 -4.95 -9.82 14.79
CA THR A 105 -6.08 -9.32 15.58
C THR A 105 -7.39 -9.53 14.84
N ASP A 106 -7.72 -10.79 14.54
CA ASP A 106 -9.03 -11.16 14.01
C ASP A 106 -10.13 -10.88 15.05
N ILE A 107 -11.00 -9.93 14.73
CA ILE A 107 -12.14 -9.58 15.58
C ILE A 107 -13.28 -10.55 15.26
N THR A 108 -13.78 -11.22 16.29
CA THR A 108 -15.00 -12.03 16.17
C THR A 108 -16.22 -11.21 16.56
N PRO A 109 -17.41 -11.46 15.97
CA PRO A 109 -18.63 -10.76 16.37
C PRO A 109 -18.95 -10.91 17.86
N ALA A 110 -18.70 -12.08 18.46
CA ALA A 110 -18.89 -12.30 19.88
C ALA A 110 -18.02 -11.39 20.77
N GLU A 111 -16.76 -11.17 20.39
CA GLU A 111 -15.88 -10.24 21.11
C GLU A 111 -16.34 -8.79 20.92
N SER A 112 -16.85 -8.44 19.75
CA SER A 112 -17.38 -7.10 19.50
C SER A 112 -18.62 -6.77 20.34
N GLU A 113 -19.54 -7.74 20.51
CA GLU A 113 -20.69 -7.61 21.39
C GLU A 113 -20.27 -7.51 22.86
N ARG A 114 -19.26 -8.27 23.27
CA ARG A 114 -18.69 -8.18 24.61
C ARG A 114 -18.09 -6.81 24.90
N LEU A 115 -17.31 -6.26 23.96
CA LEU A 115 -16.74 -4.92 24.09
C LEU A 115 -17.83 -3.85 24.18
N LEU A 116 -18.90 -3.99 23.39
CA LEU A 116 -20.04 -3.10 23.46
C LEU A 116 -20.76 -3.19 24.82
N ALA A 117 -20.94 -4.39 25.36
CA ALA A 117 -21.53 -4.62 26.68
C ALA A 117 -20.67 -4.08 27.83
N LEU A 118 -19.35 -4.05 27.67
CA LEU A 118 -18.39 -3.48 28.62
C LEU A 118 -18.27 -1.96 28.53
N GLY A 119 -18.92 -1.31 27.57
CA GLY A 119 -18.84 0.13 27.36
C GLY A 119 -17.61 0.59 26.57
N GLY A 120 -17.12 -0.23 25.65
CA GLY A 120 -15.98 0.07 24.78
C GLY A 120 -14.62 -0.24 25.39
N LEU A 121 -13.56 0.26 24.75
CA LEU A 121 -12.19 0.03 25.21
C LEU A 121 -11.84 0.92 26.41
N ASN A 122 -10.97 0.42 27.28
CA ASN A 122 -10.34 1.27 28.27
C ASN A 122 -9.30 2.19 27.61
N GLN A 123 -9.11 3.40 28.13
CA GLN A 123 -8.15 4.36 27.56
C GLN A 123 -6.72 3.80 27.51
N THR A 124 -6.29 3.05 28.53
CA THR A 124 -4.97 2.41 28.57
C THR A 124 -4.82 1.33 27.50
N GLU A 125 -5.87 0.53 27.31
CA GLU A 125 -5.90 -0.53 26.30
C GLU A 125 -5.93 0.05 24.88
N ALA A 126 -6.67 1.15 24.66
CA ALA A 126 -6.69 1.86 23.39
C ALA A 126 -5.29 2.43 23.04
N ILE A 127 -4.61 3.03 24.02
CA ILE A 127 -3.23 3.52 23.84
C ILE A 127 -2.30 2.35 23.49
N ARG A 128 -2.44 1.22 24.19
CA ARG A 128 -1.65 0.01 23.96
C ARG A 128 -1.84 -0.55 22.55
N ARG A 129 -3.09 -0.73 22.12
CA ARG A 129 -3.42 -1.24 20.77
C ARG A 129 -2.97 -0.30 19.67
N ARG A 130 -3.10 1.02 19.89
CA ARG A 130 -2.56 2.03 18.99
C ARG A 130 -1.04 1.96 18.91
N ALA A 131 -0.34 1.79 20.02
CA ALA A 131 1.12 1.66 20.02
C ALA A 131 1.57 0.41 19.28
N PHE A 132 0.81 -0.69 19.38
CA PHE A 132 1.06 -1.94 18.65
C PHE A 132 0.85 -1.82 17.13
N ILE A 133 -0.30 -1.29 16.70
CA ILE A 133 -0.70 -1.27 15.27
C ILE A 133 -0.17 -0.05 14.52
N GLY A 134 0.00 1.07 15.23
CA GLY A 134 0.32 2.37 14.65
C GLY A 134 -0.88 3.32 14.65
N PRO A 135 -0.63 4.62 14.36
CA PRO A 135 -1.70 5.59 14.21
C PRO A 135 -2.56 5.31 12.97
N ASN A 136 -3.81 5.76 12.99
CA ASN A 136 -4.69 5.71 11.82
C ASN A 136 -4.34 6.85 10.84
N GLU A 137 -3.15 6.82 10.27
CA GLU A 137 -2.67 7.76 9.26
C GLU A 137 -1.84 7.03 8.21
N ILE A 138 -2.05 7.39 6.94
CA ILE A 138 -1.26 6.86 5.82
C ILE A 138 -0.20 7.90 5.48
N VAL A 139 1.01 7.71 6.01
CA VAL A 139 2.13 8.61 5.75
C VAL A 139 2.72 8.32 4.38
N VAL A 140 2.65 9.30 3.47
CA VAL A 140 3.22 9.22 2.12
C VAL A 140 4.36 10.22 1.98
N ASP A 141 5.58 9.71 1.89
CA ASP A 141 6.77 10.54 1.72
C ASP A 141 6.88 11.09 0.29
N VAL A 142 6.67 12.40 0.13
CA VAL A 142 6.88 13.08 -1.14
C VAL A 142 8.37 13.44 -1.29
N PRO A 143 9.10 12.90 -2.28
CA PRO A 143 10.51 13.20 -2.47
C PRO A 143 10.72 14.68 -2.82
N SER A 144 11.81 15.26 -2.32
CA SER A 144 12.19 16.64 -2.63
C SER A 144 12.42 16.85 -4.13
N ILE A 145 12.32 18.11 -4.59
CA ILE A 145 12.53 18.47 -6.00
C ILE A 145 13.89 17.97 -6.50
N PHE A 146 14.95 18.17 -5.70
CA PHE A 146 16.30 17.71 -6.04
C PHE A 146 16.41 16.19 -6.08
N LYS A 147 15.82 15.49 -5.10
CA LYS A 147 15.82 14.02 -5.08
C LYS A 147 15.12 13.46 -6.32
N SER A 148 13.94 13.99 -6.66
CA SER A 148 13.19 13.60 -7.85
C SER A 148 13.97 13.85 -9.15
N LEU A 149 14.66 14.99 -9.24
CA LEU A 149 15.45 15.35 -10.42
C LEU A 149 16.66 14.43 -10.60
N ILE A 150 17.41 14.16 -9.52
CA ILE A 150 18.59 13.28 -9.54
C ILE A 150 18.16 11.85 -9.89
N THR A 151 17.09 11.35 -9.28
CA THR A 151 16.57 10.00 -9.58
C THR A 151 16.20 9.87 -11.05
N GLU A 152 15.54 10.88 -11.64
CA GLU A 152 15.15 10.84 -13.04
C GLU A 152 16.37 10.92 -13.99
N PHE A 153 17.30 11.86 -13.76
CA PHE A 153 18.49 11.98 -14.61
C PHE A 153 19.49 10.82 -14.44
N SER A 154 19.42 10.08 -13.33
CA SER A 154 20.20 8.85 -13.13
C SER A 154 19.60 7.65 -13.89
N SER A 155 18.45 7.78 -14.53
CA SER A 155 17.88 6.75 -15.38
C SER A 155 18.76 6.48 -16.59
N LEU A 156 18.93 5.21 -16.94
CA LEU A 156 19.79 4.75 -18.04
C LEU A 156 19.52 5.49 -19.36
N PHE A 157 18.24 5.81 -19.63
CA PHE A 157 17.83 6.56 -20.81
C PHE A 157 18.50 7.94 -20.88
N TYR A 158 18.45 8.72 -19.80
CA TYR A 158 19.05 10.06 -19.74
C TYR A 158 20.57 10.02 -19.73
N VAL A 159 21.17 8.99 -19.11
CA VAL A 159 22.62 8.77 -19.15
C VAL A 159 23.09 8.54 -20.59
N ILE A 160 22.42 7.66 -21.34
CA ILE A 160 22.76 7.40 -22.75
C ILE A 160 22.55 8.65 -23.62
N GLN A 161 21.43 9.37 -23.42
CA GLN A 161 21.18 10.62 -24.14
C GLN A 161 22.25 11.68 -23.87
N SER A 162 22.69 11.82 -22.62
CA SER A 162 23.76 12.74 -22.23
C SER A 162 25.10 12.39 -22.88
N MET A 163 25.45 11.10 -22.94
CA MET A 163 26.66 10.64 -23.64
C MET A 163 26.60 10.95 -25.15
N GLY A 164 25.44 10.74 -25.78
CA GLY A 164 25.23 11.09 -27.18
C GLY A 164 25.38 12.59 -27.44
N ALA A 165 24.75 13.41 -26.60
CA ALA A 165 24.82 14.86 -26.71
C ALA A 165 26.27 15.39 -26.50
N TRP A 166 27.03 14.83 -25.56
CA TRP A 166 28.44 15.15 -25.35
C TRP A 166 29.31 14.83 -26.57
N THR A 167 29.05 13.70 -27.23
CA THR A 167 29.80 13.31 -28.44
C THR A 167 29.55 14.30 -29.58
N CYS A 168 28.32 14.77 -29.76
CA CYS A 168 27.97 15.77 -30.77
C CYS A 168 28.62 17.14 -30.51
N LEU A 169 28.74 17.55 -29.25
CA LEU A 169 29.44 18.80 -28.88
C LEU A 169 30.92 18.78 -29.28
N GLY A 170 31.58 17.61 -29.18
CA GLY A 170 33.02 17.48 -29.51
C GLY A 170 33.35 17.43 -31.01
N TYR A 171 32.42 16.97 -31.87
CA TYR A 171 32.68 16.67 -33.29
C TYR A 171 32.21 17.78 -34.27
N SER A 172 32.33 19.06 -33.89
CA SER A 172 31.96 20.24 -34.70
C SER A 172 30.45 20.48 -34.91
N ALA A 173 29.57 19.61 -34.40
CA ALA A 173 28.10 19.77 -34.45
C ALA A 173 27.54 20.40 -33.16
N TRP A 174 28.18 21.48 -32.70
CA TRP A 174 27.89 22.08 -31.39
C TRP A 174 26.46 22.59 -31.25
N ASN A 175 25.88 23.11 -32.33
CA ASN A 175 24.48 23.58 -32.39
C ASN A 175 23.47 22.44 -32.13
N ILE A 176 23.70 21.26 -32.70
CA ILE A 176 22.85 20.09 -32.51
C ILE A 176 23.00 19.55 -31.08
N GLY A 177 24.24 19.50 -30.58
CA GLY A 177 24.53 19.09 -29.21
C GLY A 177 23.84 19.98 -28.16
N VAL A 178 23.90 21.31 -28.33
CA VAL A 178 23.23 22.26 -27.41
C VAL A 178 21.71 22.11 -27.45
N LEU A 179 21.11 21.99 -28.64
CA LEU A 179 19.67 21.80 -28.76
C LEU A 179 19.22 20.49 -28.12
N TRP A 180 20.00 19.42 -28.28
CA TRP A 180 19.72 18.12 -27.65
C TRP A 180 19.87 18.17 -26.13
N PHE A 181 20.89 18.85 -25.59
CA PHE A 181 21.00 19.08 -24.14
C PHE A 181 19.80 19.85 -23.58
N LEU A 182 19.33 20.86 -24.31
CA LEU A 182 18.16 21.63 -23.92
C LEU A 182 16.89 20.76 -23.89
N THR A 183 16.69 19.88 -24.87
CA THR A 183 15.55 18.95 -24.85
C THR A 183 15.66 17.91 -23.73
N ILE A 184 16.86 17.41 -23.42
CA ILE A 184 17.09 16.53 -22.25
C ILE A 184 16.69 17.22 -20.96
N ILE A 185 17.14 18.46 -20.74
CA ILE A 185 16.83 19.22 -19.52
C ILE A 185 15.32 19.48 -19.40
N ILE A 186 14.68 19.89 -20.49
CA ILE A 186 13.23 20.18 -20.49
C ILE A 186 12.42 18.92 -20.25
N THR A 187 12.70 17.84 -21.00
CA THR A 187 11.93 16.58 -20.87
C THR A 187 12.14 15.94 -19.49
N GLY A 188 13.38 15.88 -19.00
CA GLY A 188 13.71 15.39 -17.66
C GLY A 188 13.05 16.23 -16.56
N GLY A 189 13.13 17.55 -16.67
CA GLY A 189 12.50 18.48 -15.73
C GLY A 189 10.97 18.35 -15.71
N VAL A 190 10.32 18.30 -16.88
CA VAL A 190 8.87 18.12 -16.98
C VAL A 190 8.43 16.77 -16.41
N LYS A 191 9.15 15.68 -16.72
CA LYS A 191 8.82 14.36 -16.20
C LYS A 191 8.98 14.29 -14.68
N ALA A 192 10.13 14.71 -14.16
CA ALA A 192 10.40 14.70 -12.71
C ALA A 192 9.39 15.57 -11.94
N LEU A 193 9.16 16.81 -12.38
CA LEU A 193 8.29 17.74 -11.66
C LEU A 193 6.80 17.47 -11.88
N SER A 194 6.38 17.23 -13.12
CA SER A 194 4.96 17.21 -13.49
C SER A 194 4.34 15.82 -13.44
N ILE A 195 5.11 14.75 -13.66
CA ILE A 195 4.58 13.38 -13.64
C ILE A 195 4.85 12.78 -12.27
N VAL A 196 6.12 12.62 -11.90
CA VAL A 196 6.50 11.92 -10.66
C VAL A 196 6.05 12.71 -9.43
N ARG A 197 6.53 13.94 -9.27
CA ARG A 197 6.27 14.72 -8.06
C ARG A 197 4.81 15.14 -7.91
N ARG A 198 4.15 15.65 -8.97
CA ARG A 198 2.71 15.98 -8.89
C ARG A 198 1.86 14.73 -8.69
N GLY A 199 2.22 13.59 -9.30
CA GLY A 199 1.53 12.32 -9.07
C GLY A 199 1.59 11.92 -7.59
N GLN A 200 2.80 11.87 -7.02
CA GLN A 200 2.99 11.53 -5.61
C GLN A 200 2.33 12.53 -4.65
N LYS A 201 2.34 13.83 -4.97
CA LYS A 201 1.65 14.83 -4.16
C LYS A 201 0.13 14.62 -4.14
N LYS A 202 -0.49 14.30 -5.28
CA LYS A 202 -1.92 13.99 -5.34
C LYS A 202 -2.26 12.75 -4.53
N VAL A 203 -1.43 11.72 -4.61
CA VAL A 203 -1.62 10.50 -3.80
C VAL A 203 -1.49 10.81 -2.31
N ALA A 204 -0.51 11.63 -1.92
CA ALA A 204 -0.36 12.08 -0.54
C ALA A 204 -1.59 12.89 -0.05
N GLU A 205 -2.12 13.79 -0.88
CA GLU A 205 -3.35 14.55 -0.57
C GLU A 205 -4.58 13.64 -0.40
N LEU A 206 -4.67 12.54 -1.16
CA LEU A 206 -5.74 11.54 -0.98
C LEU A 206 -5.55 10.65 0.26
N ALA A 207 -4.29 10.43 0.66
CA ALA A 207 -3.91 9.65 1.82
C ALA A 207 -4.14 10.39 3.14
N HIS A 208 -3.83 11.70 3.16
CA HIS A 208 -4.03 12.53 4.34
C HIS A 208 -5.51 12.87 4.53
N HIS A 209 -6.13 12.23 5.53
CA HIS A 209 -7.48 12.56 5.98
C HIS A 209 -7.50 12.63 7.51
N SER A 210 -7.75 13.83 8.04
CA SER A 210 -7.87 14.08 9.48
C SER A 210 -9.24 14.63 9.80
N THR A 211 -10.05 13.85 10.49
CA THR A 211 -11.39 14.23 10.96
C THR A 211 -11.53 13.92 12.44
N ASN A 212 -12.49 14.55 13.11
CA ASN A 212 -12.80 14.21 14.49
C ASN A 212 -13.88 13.12 14.51
N VAL A 213 -13.70 12.12 15.37
CA VAL A 213 -14.58 10.97 15.49
C VAL A 213 -15.03 10.81 16.94
N SER A 214 -16.30 10.45 17.12
CA SER A 214 -16.84 10.10 18.44
C SER A 214 -16.62 8.62 18.73
N VAL A 215 -15.79 8.30 19.72
CA VAL A 215 -15.50 6.92 20.17
C VAL A 215 -16.04 6.66 21.57
N LEU A 216 -16.42 5.42 21.83
CA LEU A 216 -16.85 4.92 23.14
C LEU A 216 -15.65 4.33 23.88
N ARG A 217 -15.18 5.02 24.92
CA ARG A 217 -14.09 4.56 25.78
C ARG A 217 -14.46 4.76 27.25
N ASN A 218 -14.12 3.79 28.11
CA ASN A 218 -14.50 3.81 29.54
C ASN A 218 -16.01 4.04 29.80
N SER A 219 -16.90 3.50 28.96
CA SER A 219 -18.36 3.75 28.99
C SER A 219 -18.80 5.19 28.67
N GLU A 220 -17.90 6.06 28.22
CA GLU A 220 -18.21 7.45 27.87
C GLU A 220 -17.90 7.75 26.40
N TRP A 221 -18.70 8.63 25.79
CA TRP A 221 -18.46 9.12 24.44
C TRP A 221 -17.46 10.27 24.48
N SER A 222 -16.33 10.09 23.80
CA SER A 222 -15.27 11.09 23.67
C SER A 222 -15.01 11.40 22.21
N VAL A 223 -14.73 12.67 21.90
CA VAL A 223 -14.35 13.10 20.55
C VAL A 223 -12.82 13.11 20.48
N ILE A 224 -12.27 12.33 19.57
CA ILE A 224 -10.82 12.21 19.35
C ILE A 224 -10.49 12.48 17.87
N PRO A 225 -9.27 12.88 17.54
CA PRO A 225 -8.85 12.94 16.14
C PRO A 225 -8.81 11.53 15.53
N SER A 226 -9.06 11.44 14.22
CA SER A 226 -9.11 10.18 13.48
C SER A 226 -7.80 9.41 13.56
N SER A 227 -6.67 10.10 13.70
CA SER A 227 -5.33 9.52 13.87
C SER A 227 -5.10 8.79 15.21
N ASP A 228 -5.95 9.07 16.21
CA ASP A 228 -5.91 8.46 17.55
C ASP A 228 -6.85 7.25 17.69
N VAL A 229 -7.58 6.91 16.63
CA VAL A 229 -8.46 5.74 16.57
C VAL A 229 -7.60 4.48 16.60
N ALA A 230 -7.92 3.57 17.52
CA ALA A 230 -7.27 2.29 17.69
C ALA A 230 -8.15 1.17 17.14
N LEU A 231 -7.54 0.00 16.89
CA LEU A 231 -8.28 -1.17 16.49
C LEU A 231 -9.25 -1.63 17.59
N SER A 232 -10.43 -2.08 17.16
CA SER A 232 -11.57 -2.47 17.99
C SER A 232 -12.22 -1.34 18.77
N ASP A 233 -11.83 -0.08 18.57
CA ASP A 233 -12.62 1.05 19.06
C ASP A 233 -14.05 0.96 18.52
N ILE A 234 -15.01 1.34 19.36
CA ILE A 234 -16.41 1.47 18.96
C ILE A 234 -16.63 2.95 18.67
N MET A 235 -17.01 3.27 17.44
CA MET A 235 -17.22 4.64 17.01
C MET A 235 -18.64 4.86 16.48
N LYS A 236 -19.11 6.11 16.59
CA LYS A 236 -20.31 6.55 15.87
C LYS A 236 -19.96 6.80 14.41
N VAL A 237 -20.85 6.35 13.53
CA VAL A 237 -20.80 6.71 12.12
C VAL A 237 -21.49 8.07 11.97
N ASP A 238 -20.69 9.14 11.94
CA ASP A 238 -21.18 10.51 11.70
C ASP A 238 -21.43 10.74 10.20
N ASP A 239 -22.20 11.79 9.84
CA ASP A 239 -22.55 12.13 8.46
C ASP A 239 -21.36 12.81 7.73
N ALA A 240 -20.24 12.10 7.65
CA ALA A 240 -18.97 12.57 7.11
C ALA A 240 -18.20 11.43 6.41
N GLU A 241 -17.02 11.74 5.89
CA GLU A 241 -16.08 10.72 5.40
C GLU A 241 -15.60 9.85 6.56
N ILE A 242 -15.67 8.54 6.38
CA ILE A 242 -15.35 7.56 7.41
C ILE A 242 -13.84 7.29 7.37
N PRO A 243 -13.10 7.44 8.48
CA PRO A 243 -11.63 7.43 8.44
C PRO A 243 -10.96 6.06 8.56
N CYS A 244 -11.73 5.00 8.84
CA CYS A 244 -11.21 3.65 9.07
C CYS A 244 -12.20 2.59 8.58
N ASP A 245 -11.73 1.35 8.41
CA ASP A 245 -12.60 0.23 8.05
C ASP A 245 -13.23 -0.34 9.32
N GLY A 246 -14.47 -0.82 9.20
CA GLY A 246 -15.14 -1.45 10.32
C GLY A 246 -16.48 -2.06 9.99
N HIS A 247 -17.03 -2.79 10.95
CA HIS A 247 -18.34 -3.41 10.84
C HIS A 247 -19.39 -2.68 11.68
N ILE A 248 -20.58 -2.48 11.12
CA ILE A 248 -21.71 -1.97 11.89
C ILE A 248 -22.11 -3.01 12.94
N LEU A 249 -22.18 -2.57 14.19
CA LEU A 249 -22.67 -3.35 15.32
C LEU A 249 -24.15 -3.08 15.62
N LEU A 250 -24.56 -1.81 15.59
CA LEU A 250 -25.93 -1.40 15.90
C LEU A 250 -26.39 -0.29 14.98
N GLY A 251 -27.63 -0.39 14.50
CA GLY A 251 -28.23 0.59 13.61
C GLY A 251 -27.96 0.31 12.12
N ALA A 252 -28.10 1.35 11.31
CA ALA A 252 -27.91 1.32 9.87
C ALA A 252 -27.31 2.63 9.38
N ALA A 253 -26.49 2.55 8.33
CA ALA A 253 -25.90 3.71 7.67
C ALA A 253 -26.07 3.61 6.16
N VAL A 254 -26.34 4.73 5.50
CA VAL A 254 -26.37 4.86 4.05
C VAL A 254 -25.05 5.51 3.64
N VAL A 255 -24.26 4.78 2.85
CA VAL A 255 -22.88 5.14 2.52
C VAL A 255 -22.72 5.27 1.02
N ASN A 256 -22.02 6.30 0.57
CA ASN A 256 -21.59 6.46 -0.80
C ASN A 256 -20.17 5.88 -0.97
N GLU A 257 -20.08 4.77 -1.70
CA GLU A 257 -18.83 4.05 -1.97
C GLU A 257 -18.21 4.41 -3.34
N SER A 258 -18.72 5.44 -4.03
CA SER A 258 -18.30 5.79 -5.39
C SER A 258 -16.81 6.07 -5.53
N MET A 259 -16.15 6.55 -4.47
CA MET A 259 -14.71 6.81 -4.46
C MET A 259 -13.87 5.51 -4.51
N LEU A 260 -14.41 4.40 -4.01
CA LEU A 260 -13.72 3.12 -3.89
C LEU A 260 -14.14 2.12 -4.96
N THR A 261 -15.45 1.99 -5.20
CA THR A 261 -16.03 1.01 -6.14
C THR A 261 -16.32 1.60 -7.52
N GLY A 262 -16.41 2.93 -7.62
CA GLY A 262 -16.87 3.60 -8.84
C GLY A 262 -18.39 3.54 -9.06
N GLU A 263 -19.14 2.88 -8.17
CA GLU A 263 -20.59 2.79 -8.27
C GLU A 263 -21.24 4.06 -7.69
N PRO A 264 -22.09 4.77 -8.45
CA PRO A 264 -22.65 6.05 -8.00
C PRO A 264 -23.84 5.89 -7.04
N MET A 265 -24.41 4.69 -6.94
CA MET A 265 -25.59 4.46 -6.12
C MET A 265 -25.19 4.23 -4.66
N PRO A 266 -25.80 4.96 -3.71
CA PRO A 266 -25.51 4.75 -2.30
C PRO A 266 -26.01 3.38 -1.84
N VAL A 267 -25.23 2.75 -0.97
CA VAL A 267 -25.49 1.41 -0.44
C VAL A 267 -25.87 1.52 1.02
N GLN A 268 -26.94 0.83 1.41
CA GLN A 268 -27.32 0.70 2.81
C GLN A 268 -26.49 -0.40 3.48
N LYS A 269 -25.86 -0.04 4.59
CA LYS A 269 -25.11 -0.93 5.47
C LYS A 269 -25.90 -1.13 6.75
N ILE A 270 -26.01 -2.38 7.19
CA ILE A 270 -26.78 -2.78 8.37
C ILE A 270 -25.92 -3.64 9.28
N ALA A 271 -26.24 -3.63 10.58
CA ALA A 271 -25.61 -4.53 11.54
C ALA A 271 -25.73 -5.99 11.10
N ALA A 272 -24.70 -6.80 11.40
CA ALA A 272 -24.79 -8.24 11.22
C ALA A 272 -25.88 -8.80 12.14
N ASP A 273 -26.78 -9.61 11.60
CA ASP A 273 -27.93 -10.14 12.34
C ASP A 273 -27.43 -11.21 13.33
N SER A 274 -27.47 -10.93 14.63
CA SER A 274 -27.17 -11.93 15.67
C SER A 274 -28.37 -12.88 15.92
N SER A 275 -29.51 -12.57 15.31
CA SER A 275 -30.78 -13.28 15.47
C SER A 275 -31.06 -14.28 14.33
N GLY A 276 -30.52 -15.49 14.42
CA GLY A 276 -31.26 -16.68 13.94
C GLY A 276 -30.65 -17.57 12.86
N SER A 277 -29.53 -17.21 12.25
CA SER A 277 -28.74 -18.15 11.43
C SER A 277 -27.37 -18.32 12.05
N GLY A 278 -26.92 -19.56 12.27
CA GLY A 278 -25.64 -19.90 12.92
C GLY A 278 -24.36 -19.38 12.24
N ASP A 279 -24.47 -18.44 11.30
CA ASP A 279 -23.35 -17.69 10.74
C ASP A 279 -23.03 -16.49 11.62
N THR A 280 -22.21 -16.72 12.66
CA THR A 280 -21.65 -15.67 13.52
C THR A 280 -20.49 -14.94 12.82
N SER A 281 -20.57 -14.72 11.51
CA SER A 281 -19.52 -14.09 10.71
C SER A 281 -19.93 -12.68 10.32
N PHE A 282 -18.97 -11.76 10.34
CA PHE A 282 -19.17 -10.47 9.70
C PHE A 282 -19.53 -10.65 8.23
N THR A 283 -20.61 -10.01 7.81
CA THR A 283 -21.09 -10.05 6.42
C THR A 283 -20.59 -8.80 5.68
N SER A 284 -20.36 -8.90 4.37
CA SER A 284 -20.00 -7.76 3.51
C SER A 284 -21.00 -6.58 3.58
N LYS A 285 -22.27 -6.86 3.90
CA LYS A 285 -23.33 -5.84 4.11
C LYS A 285 -23.12 -4.98 5.36
N SER A 286 -22.36 -5.47 6.34
CA SER A 286 -22.03 -4.73 7.57
C SER A 286 -20.71 -3.97 7.46
N LEU A 287 -19.89 -4.28 6.46
CA LEU A 287 -18.57 -3.69 6.27
C LEU A 287 -18.70 -2.28 5.68
N ILE A 288 -18.05 -1.34 6.36
CA ILE A 288 -17.84 0.03 5.93
C ILE A 288 -16.34 0.19 5.63
N HIS A 289 -16.05 0.91 4.55
CA HIS A 289 -14.69 1.19 4.12
C HIS A 289 -14.26 2.62 4.42
N ALA A 290 -12.98 2.79 4.75
CA ALA A 290 -12.33 4.08 4.92
C ALA A 290 -12.40 4.89 3.61
N GLY A 291 -12.65 6.19 3.72
CA GLY A 291 -12.80 7.09 2.58
C GLY A 291 -14.17 7.09 1.92
N THR A 292 -15.11 6.30 2.41
CA THR A 292 -16.51 6.36 1.96
C THR A 292 -17.26 7.45 2.72
N LEU A 293 -18.24 8.08 2.06
CA LEU A 293 -19.01 9.18 2.65
C LEU A 293 -20.31 8.64 3.25
N CYS A 294 -20.47 8.78 4.56
CA CYS A 294 -21.77 8.52 5.19
C CYS A 294 -22.72 9.67 4.89
N MET A 295 -23.87 9.35 4.28
CA MET A 295 -24.91 10.34 3.97
C MET A 295 -25.97 10.41 5.05
N GLU A 296 -26.31 9.27 5.64
CA GLU A 296 -27.29 9.16 6.71
C GLU A 296 -26.93 8.00 7.63
N SER A 297 -27.08 8.20 8.92
CA SER A 297 -26.75 7.19 9.94
C SER A 297 -27.80 7.23 11.04
N THR A 298 -28.40 6.07 11.32
CA THR A 298 -29.48 5.89 12.29
C THR A 298 -29.12 4.77 13.27
N GLY A 299 -29.28 5.02 14.57
CA GLY A 299 -29.02 4.01 15.59
C GLY A 299 -29.46 4.41 17.00
N PRO A 300 -29.27 3.52 17.99
CA PRO A 300 -29.80 3.68 19.35
C PRO A 300 -29.23 4.90 20.09
N TYR A 301 -28.03 5.36 19.72
CA TYR A 301 -27.37 6.54 20.30
C TYR A 301 -27.39 7.73 19.35
N GLY A 302 -28.43 7.83 18.52
CA GLY A 302 -28.60 8.88 17.50
C GLY A 302 -27.89 8.60 16.18
N LYS A 303 -26.85 7.77 16.20
CA LYS A 303 -26.06 7.33 15.03
C LYS A 303 -25.85 5.81 15.09
N ALA A 304 -25.55 5.22 13.93
CA ALA A 304 -25.08 3.85 13.85
C ALA A 304 -23.74 3.69 14.58
N LEU A 305 -23.54 2.54 15.21
CA LEU A 305 -22.29 2.17 15.86
C LEU A 305 -21.53 1.19 15.00
N MET A 306 -20.23 1.42 14.83
CA MET A 306 -19.33 0.50 14.15
C MET A 306 -18.14 0.16 15.03
N ILE A 307 -17.62 -1.07 14.87
CA ILE A 307 -16.34 -1.49 15.43
C ILE A 307 -15.24 -1.36 14.38
N VAL A 308 -14.13 -0.77 14.77
CA VAL A 308 -12.97 -0.58 13.89
C VAL A 308 -12.23 -1.90 13.69
N THR A 309 -12.06 -2.32 12.44
CA THR A 309 -11.38 -3.57 12.07
C THR A 309 -10.07 -3.37 11.31
N ALA A 310 -9.87 -2.21 10.69
CA ALA A 310 -8.56 -1.85 10.16
C ALA A 310 -8.34 -0.33 10.24
N VAL A 311 -7.08 0.06 10.42
CA VAL A 311 -6.63 1.46 10.53
C VAL A 311 -5.42 1.70 9.62
N GLY A 312 -5.23 2.94 9.20
CA GLY A 312 -4.07 3.40 8.41
C GLY A 312 -3.89 2.60 7.13
N GLY A 313 -2.67 2.12 6.89
CA GLY A 313 -2.31 1.34 5.70
C GLY A 313 -2.99 -0.03 5.58
N SER A 314 -3.57 -0.56 6.66
CA SER A 314 -4.28 -1.85 6.64
C SER A 314 -5.71 -1.75 6.11
N THR A 315 -6.28 -0.54 6.04
CA THR A 315 -7.61 -0.30 5.44
C THR A 315 -7.64 -0.59 3.94
N THR A 316 -8.83 -0.80 3.35
CA THR A 316 -8.97 -0.95 1.90
C THR A 316 -8.45 0.28 1.14
N LYS A 317 -8.72 1.49 1.64
CA LYS A 317 -8.14 2.75 1.12
C LYS A 317 -6.61 2.72 1.18
N GLY A 318 -6.04 2.31 2.31
CA GLY A 318 -4.59 2.16 2.51
C GLY A 318 -3.96 1.16 1.54
N GLN A 319 -4.60 0.00 1.34
CA GLN A 319 -4.15 -1.02 0.40
C GLN A 319 -4.17 -0.52 -1.04
N LEU A 320 -5.21 0.22 -1.47
CA LEU A 320 -5.24 0.82 -2.81
C LEU A 320 -4.13 1.86 -3.00
N ILE A 321 -3.93 2.74 -2.02
CA ILE A 321 -2.85 3.73 -2.06
C ILE A 321 -1.50 3.04 -2.14
N ARG A 322 -1.30 1.97 -1.36
CA ARG A 322 -0.10 1.14 -1.40
C ARG A 322 0.13 0.52 -2.77
N MET A 323 -0.90 -0.04 -3.42
CA MET A 323 -0.78 -0.60 -4.77
C MET A 323 -0.40 0.44 -5.82
N VAL A 324 -0.86 1.69 -5.67
CA VAL A 324 -0.50 2.78 -6.58
C VAL A 324 0.94 3.26 -6.35
N MET A 325 1.37 3.36 -5.09
CA MET A 325 2.70 3.86 -4.72
C MET A 325 3.81 2.82 -4.91
N PHE A 326 3.50 1.57 -4.59
CA PHE A 326 4.38 0.41 -4.65
C PHE A 326 3.69 -0.65 -5.50
N PRO A 327 3.57 -0.43 -6.82
CA PRO A 327 2.98 -1.42 -7.70
C PRO A 327 3.85 -2.68 -7.62
N GLN A 328 3.31 -3.71 -6.98
CA GLN A 328 3.89 -5.04 -7.08
C GLN A 328 3.85 -5.42 -8.55
N SER A 329 4.91 -6.05 -9.05
CA SER A 329 4.89 -6.60 -10.41
C SER A 329 3.80 -7.68 -10.46
N VAL A 330 2.60 -7.29 -10.87
CA VAL A 330 1.49 -8.21 -11.09
C VAL A 330 1.88 -9.08 -12.28
N ARG A 331 1.84 -10.39 -12.04
CA ARG A 331 2.04 -11.41 -13.06
C ARG A 331 0.85 -11.49 -13.99
#